data_AF-A0A435H8N8-F1
#
_entry.id   AF-A0A435H8N8-F1
#
_cell.length_a   1.000
_cell.length_b   1.000
_cell.length_c   1.000
_cell.angle_alpha   90.00
_cell.angle_beta   90.00
_cell.angle_gamma   90.00
#
_symmetry.space_group_name_H-M   'P 1'
#
loop_
_entity.id
_entity.type
_entity.pdbx_description
1 polymer ?
#
loop_
_entity_poly.entity_id
_entity_poly.type
_entity_poly.pdbx_seq_one_letter_code
_entity_poly.pdbx_strand_id
1 'polypeptide(L)' 'DIRPGWQDADTIVVLYVEAQLRAGKHSRRQSSAVFTTSSSAPNGVEWRHLHETWLQVPER' A
#
# COMPACT_ATOMS: atom_id res chain seq x y z
N ASP A 1 -8.30 0.40 -6.01
CA ASP A 1 -8.58 1.74 -5.47
C ASP A 1 -7.38 2.14 -4.62
N ILE A 2 -6.72 3.22 -5.02
CA ILE A 2 -5.50 3.76 -4.41
C ILE A 2 -5.78 5.23 -4.21
N ARG A 3 -5.60 5.73 -2.98
CA ARG A 3 -5.93 7.11 -2.62
C ARG A 3 -4.78 7.74 -1.84
N PRO A 4 -4.46 9.01 -2.10
CA PRO A 4 -3.55 9.74 -1.22
C PRO A 4 -4.22 9.96 0.15
N GLY A 5 -3.44 9.84 1.22
CA GLY A 5 -3.82 10.20 2.58
C GLY A 5 -3.25 11.59 2.92
N TRP A 6 -2.14 11.60 3.65
CA TRP A 6 -1.35 12.81 3.93
C TRP A 6 -0.19 12.96 2.94
N GLN A 7 0.20 14.19 2.61
CA GLN A 7 1.33 14.49 1.75
C GLN A 7 2.05 15.77 2.20
N ASP A 8 3.35 15.81 1.95
CA ASP A 8 4.23 16.98 2.06
C ASP A 8 5.18 17.00 0.84
N ALA A 9 6.12 17.96 0.79
CA ALA A 9 6.96 18.24 -0.37
C ALA A 9 7.65 17.02 -0.99
N ASP A 10 8.18 16.11 -0.17
CA ASP A 10 8.94 14.94 -0.62
C ASP A 10 8.36 13.61 -0.12
N THR A 11 7.23 13.64 0.60
CA THR A 11 6.68 12.48 1.32
C THR A 11 5.19 12.33 1.07
N ILE A 12 4.72 11.10 0.84
CA ILE A 12 3.29 10.80 0.71
C ILE A 12 2.92 9.50 1.43
N VAL A 13 1.74 9.53 2.05
CA VAL A 13 1.05 8.33 2.52
C VAL A 13 0.01 7.92 1.48
N VAL A 14 0.10 6.69 1.01
CA VAL A 14 -0.85 6.10 0.06
C VAL A 14 -1.67 5.02 0.77
N LEU A 15 -2.97 5.10 0.62
CA LEU A 15 -3.95 4.17 1.18
C LEU A 15 -4.52 3.31 0.05
N TYR A 16 -4.51 2.00 0.21
CA TYR A 16 -5.08 1.09 -0.76
C TYR A 16 -5.62 -0.18 -0.12
N VAL A 17 -6.53 -0.85 -0.81
CA VAL A 17 -6.90 -2.24 -0.49
C VAL A 17 -6.24 -3.16 -1.48
N GLU A 18 -5.47 -4.10 -0.98
CA GLU A 18 -4.88 -5.15 -1.78
C GLU A 18 -5.73 -6.41 -1.68
N ALA A 19 -6.04 -6.99 -2.84
CA ALA A 19 -6.69 -8.29 -2.95
C ALA A 19 -5.72 -9.25 -3.63
N GLN A 20 -5.39 -10.35 -2.96
CA GLN A 20 -4.48 -11.36 -3.48
C GLN A 20 -5.20 -12.69 -3.68
N LEU A 21 -4.88 -13.38 -4.78
CA LEU A 21 -5.18 -14.78 -5.01
C LEU A 21 -3.86 -15.54 -5.13
N ARG A 22 -3.58 -16.43 -4.18
CA ARG A 22 -2.35 -17.23 -4.17
C ARG A 22 -2.67 -18.67 -3.78
N ALA A 23 -2.23 -19.63 -4.58
CA ALA A 23 -2.51 -21.06 -4.37
C ALA A 23 -4.00 -21.36 -4.12
N GLY A 24 -4.89 -20.72 -4.88
CA GLY A 24 -6.34 -20.87 -4.76
C GLY A 24 -6.97 -20.20 -3.54
N LYS A 25 -6.18 -19.55 -2.66
CA LYS A 25 -6.67 -18.83 -1.48
C LYS A 25 -6.76 -17.33 -1.75
N HIS A 26 -7.91 -16.75 -1.43
CA HIS A 26 -8.12 -15.30 -1.45
C HIS A 26 -7.74 -14.67 -0.12
N SER A 27 -7.11 -13.49 -0.17
CA SER A 27 -6.92 -12.63 1.00
C SER A 27 -7.14 -11.18 0.61
N ARG A 28 -7.54 -10.35 1.59
CA ARG A 28 -7.66 -8.91 1.43
C ARG A 28 -7.02 -8.21 2.62
N ARG A 29 -6.38 -7.08 2.37
CA ARG A 29 -5.78 -6.23 3.40
C ARG A 29 -5.97 -4.76 3.05
N GLN A 30 -6.21 -3.94 4.05
CA GLN A 30 -6.10 -2.50 3.94
C GLN A 30 -4.67 -2.10 4.28
N SER A 31 -4.05 -1.30 3.42
CA SER A 31 -2.65 -0.92 3.54
C SER A 31 -2.49 0.60 3.57
N SER A 32 -1.55 1.05 4.40
CA SER A 32 -1.01 2.42 4.40
C SER A 32 0.48 2.33 4.11
N ALA A 33 0.93 2.88 2.99
CA ALA A 33 2.33 2.90 2.58
C ALA A 33 2.89 4.33 2.61
N VAL A 34 4.10 4.50 3.13
CA VAL A 34 4.82 5.77 3.15
C VAL A 34 5.93 5.74 2.11
N PHE A 35 5.90 6.70 1.21
CA PHE A 35 6.93 6.90 0.20
C PHE A 35 7.62 8.24 0.40
N THR A 36 8.92 8.28 0.11
CA THR A 36 9.63 9.54 -0.10
C THR A 36 10.19 9.59 -1.52
N THR A 37 10.38 10.78 -2.07
CA THR A 37 11.15 10.93 -3.32
C THR A 37 12.61 10.52 -3.11
N SER A 38 13.22 9.93 -4.13
CA SER A 38 14.65 9.61 -4.15
C SER A 38 15.13 9.44 -5.58
N SER A 39 16.10 10.25 -6.01
CA SER A 39 16.65 10.22 -7.37
C SER A 39 17.42 8.95 -7.70
N SER A 40 17.84 8.19 -6.69
CA SER A 40 18.54 6.91 -6.84
C SER A 40 17.59 5.71 -6.81
N ALA A 41 16.33 5.89 -6.42
CA ALA A 41 15.35 4.82 -6.35
C ALA A 41 14.71 4.55 -7.72
N PRO A 42 14.38 3.28 -8.05
CA PRO A 42 13.58 2.96 -9.21
C PRO A 42 12.26 3.77 -9.20
N ASN A 43 11.93 4.39 -10.33
CA ASN A 43 10.75 5.26 -10.47
C ASN A 43 10.73 6.50 -9.55
N GLY A 44 11.88 6.91 -9.00
CA GLY A 44 12.01 8.16 -8.25
C GLY A 44 11.43 8.14 -6.83
N VAL A 45 11.01 6.97 -6.33
CA VAL A 45 10.36 6.83 -5.01
C VAL A 45 10.98 5.71 -4.19
N GLU A 46 11.24 5.98 -2.92
CA GLU A 46 11.75 5.02 -1.94
C GLU A 46 10.62 4.63 -0.97
N TRP A 47 10.51 3.33 -0.70
CA TRP A 47 9.59 2.80 0.31
C TRP A 47 10.18 3.03 1.70
N ARG A 48 9.44 3.72 2.57
CA ARG A 48 9.88 3.96 3.95
C ARG A 48 9.17 3.06 4.95
N HIS A 49 7.88 2.85 4.76
CA HIS A 49 7.06 2.09 5.69
C HIS A 49 5.84 1.49 5.00
N LEU A 50 5.37 0.36 5.53
CA LEU A 50 4.12 -0.28 5.14
C LEU A 50 3.45 -0.82 6.40
N HIS A 51 2.19 -0.42 6.60
CA HIS A 51 1.31 -0.98 7.63
C HIS A 51 0.12 -1.62 6.94
N GLU A 52 -0.10 -2.90 7.23
CA GLU A 52 -1.22 -3.68 6.71
C GLU A 52 -2.18 -4.12 7.83
N THR A 53 -3.47 -4.10 7.53
CA THR A 53 -4.52 -4.69 8.36
C THR A 53 -5.29 -5.71 7.52
N TRP A 54 -5.32 -6.95 7.96
CA TRP A 54 -6.05 -8.02 7.27
C TRP A 54 -7.54 -7.79 7.40
N LEU A 55 -8.22 -7.84 6.26
CA LEU A 55 -9.67 -7.73 6.20
C LEU A 55 -10.24 -9.14 6.21
N GLN A 56 -11.32 -9.34 6.97
CA GLN A 56 -12.10 -10.56 6.87
C GLN A 56 -12.59 -10.68 5.42
N VAL A 57 -12.31 -11.82 4.79
CA VAL A 57 -12.88 -12.15 3.49
C VAL A 57 -14.28 -12.66 3.78
N PRO A 58 -15.36 -12.06 3.23
CA PRO A 58 -16.70 -12.59 3.44
C PRO A 58 -16.74 -14.05 3.03
N GLU A 59 -17.24 -14.92 3.92
CA GLU A 59 -17.61 -16.28 3.53
C GLU A 59 -18.67 -16.16 2.44
N ARG A 60 -18.40 -16.80 1.29
CA ARG A 60 -19.34 -16.83 0.16
C ARG A 60 -20.42 -17.87 0.38
#